data_AF-A0A942LQ75-F1
#
_entry.id   AF-A0A942LQ75-F1
#
_cell.length_a   1.000
_cell.length_b   1.000
_cell.length_c   1.000
_cell.angle_alpha   90.00
_cell.angle_beta   90.00
_cell.angle_gamma   90.00
#
_symmetry.space_group_name_H-M   'P 1'
#
loop_
_entity.id
_entity.type
_entity.pdbx_description
1 polymer ?
#
loop_
_entity_poly.entity_id
_entity_poly.type
_entity_poly.pdbx_seq_one_letter_code
_entity_poly.pdbx_strand_id
1 'polypeptide(L)'
;MRILATTILLLFTLSFVSVQANDVTDILEKCYKATGGKEKINSIESVKIKGVMDLPSQGLSVGIYYVSKKPKMYMENEVMGMKITSAYDGNEVWNINPMAGNEPKVLTGPEADMTKSQLEGFLNLAALPFDGYVEQGIKAEYKGIKLVDSTKSCHVITFIETDGSTADVYFDAITFLMYKTQQNVGGQNVETFVLDRLKNKGIIYPKSIEIKTDGVISQKLNFSEIDTNFDVDDNIFKMPK
;
A
#
# COMPACT_ATOMS: atom_id res chain seq x y z
N MET A 1 2.56 23.02 71.22
CA MET A 1 3.17 23.26 69.88
C MET A 1 3.07 21.95 69.11
N ARG A 2 2.22 21.79 68.08
CA ARG A 2 2.43 22.28 66.68
C ARG A 2 3.78 21.76 66.14
N ILE A 3 3.93 20.96 65.06
CA ILE A 3 3.17 20.70 63.83
C ILE A 3 3.68 19.37 63.20
N LEU A 4 2.82 18.71 62.42
CA LEU A 4 3.05 17.57 61.51
C LEU A 4 4.31 17.69 60.62
N ALA A 5 4.88 16.53 60.25
CA ALA A 5 5.67 16.41 59.02
C ALA A 5 5.34 15.10 58.30
N THR A 6 4.22 15.11 57.58
CA THR A 6 3.89 14.13 56.54
C THR A 6 4.45 14.69 55.24
N THR A 7 5.52 14.10 54.68
CA THR A 7 6.01 14.50 53.35
C THR A 7 5.86 13.34 52.38
N ILE A 8 4.92 13.58 51.46
CA ILE A 8 4.50 12.79 50.31
C ILE A 8 5.70 12.54 49.38
N LEU A 9 5.97 11.25 49.09
CA LEU A 9 6.84 10.84 48.00
C LEU A 9 6.01 10.92 46.70
N LEU A 10 6.21 11.98 45.93
CA LEU A 10 5.51 12.22 44.66
C LEU A 10 5.99 11.20 43.61
N LEU A 11 5.08 10.35 43.13
CA LEU A 11 5.27 9.47 41.98
C LEU A 11 5.64 10.30 40.74
N PHE A 12 6.87 10.13 40.24
CA PHE A 12 7.29 10.62 38.93
C PHE A 12 7.23 9.45 37.94
N THR A 13 6.03 9.04 37.55
CA THR A 13 5.85 8.06 36.48
C THR A 13 4.67 8.48 35.61
N LEU A 14 4.87 8.41 34.28
CA LEU A 14 3.99 8.77 33.16
C LEU A 14 4.17 10.17 32.58
N SER A 15 5.14 10.33 31.68
CA SER A 15 5.07 11.36 30.62
C SER A 15 5.70 10.95 29.27
N PHE A 16 6.17 9.71 29.10
CA PHE A 16 6.82 9.31 27.84
C PHE A 16 5.85 8.90 26.72
N VAL A 17 4.57 8.63 27.02
CA VAL A 17 3.62 8.13 26.01
C VAL A 17 3.03 9.26 25.15
N SER A 18 2.93 10.48 25.67
CA SER A 18 2.26 11.60 24.97
C SER A 18 3.10 12.27 23.88
N VAL A 19 4.44 12.10 23.89
CA VAL A 19 5.32 12.74 22.90
C VAL A 19 5.35 11.95 21.59
N GLN A 20 5.38 10.62 21.66
CA GLN A 20 5.49 9.77 20.46
C GLN A 20 4.23 9.75 19.59
N ALA A 21 3.05 9.85 20.21
CA ALA A 21 1.78 9.91 19.46
C ALA A 21 1.68 11.18 18.59
N ASN A 22 2.24 12.30 19.07
CA ASN A 22 2.27 13.56 18.33
C ASN A 22 3.19 13.47 17.09
N ASP A 23 4.36 12.84 17.22
CA ASP A 23 5.30 12.68 16.11
C ASP A 23 4.74 11.80 14.99
N VAL A 24 4.12 10.66 15.33
CA VAL A 24 3.48 9.77 14.35
C VAL A 24 2.42 10.51 13.56
N THR A 25 1.51 11.19 14.25
CA THR A 25 0.39 11.90 13.63
C THR A 25 0.90 13.01 12.70
N ASP A 26 1.86 13.81 13.14
CA ASP A 26 2.45 14.90 12.33
C ASP A 26 3.14 14.38 11.07
N ILE A 27 3.91 13.29 11.16
CA ILE A 27 4.56 12.67 9.99
C ILE A 27 3.52 12.18 8.98
N LEU A 28 2.47 11.49 9.43
CA LEU A 28 1.42 10.97 8.56
C LEU A 28 0.62 12.11 7.90
N GLU A 29 0.26 13.16 8.64
CA GLU A 29 -0.41 14.35 8.10
C GLU A 29 0.44 15.06 7.03
N LYS A 30 1.75 15.23 7.29
CA LYS A 30 2.67 15.80 6.32
C LYS A 30 2.81 14.92 5.08
N CYS A 31 2.86 13.61 5.26
CA CYS A 31 2.88 12.66 4.15
C CYS A 31 1.59 12.77 3.31
N TYR A 32 0.41 12.79 3.93
CA TYR A 32 -0.85 12.99 3.19
C TYR A 32 -0.85 14.29 2.42
N LYS A 33 -0.45 15.39 3.06
CA LYS A 33 -0.37 16.70 2.43
C LYS A 33 0.59 16.70 1.24
N ALA A 34 1.75 16.05 1.38
CA ALA A 34 2.73 15.91 0.30
C ALA A 34 2.20 15.06 -0.86
N THR A 35 1.45 14.00 -0.57
CA THR A 35 0.88 13.09 -1.58
C THR A 35 -0.30 13.70 -2.34
N GLY A 36 -1.01 14.69 -1.79
CA GLY A 36 -2.14 15.35 -2.48
C GLY A 36 -3.34 15.66 -1.58
N GLY A 37 -3.30 15.22 -0.32
CA GLY A 37 -4.32 15.39 0.70
C GLY A 37 -5.25 14.18 0.80
N LYS A 38 -5.61 13.82 2.04
CA LYS A 38 -6.49 12.66 2.34
C LYS A 38 -7.85 12.76 1.65
N GLU A 39 -8.44 13.95 1.60
CA GLU A 39 -9.72 14.18 0.92
C GLU A 39 -9.69 13.81 -0.57
N LYS A 40 -8.67 14.29 -1.30
CA LYS A 40 -8.55 14.00 -2.74
C LYS A 40 -8.31 12.53 -3.01
N ILE A 41 -7.46 11.88 -2.21
CA ILE A 41 -7.19 10.45 -2.31
C ILE A 41 -8.47 9.64 -2.03
N ASN A 42 -9.22 10.01 -1.00
CA ASN A 42 -10.45 9.31 -0.63
C ASN A 42 -11.59 9.54 -1.63
N SER A 43 -11.61 10.68 -2.33
CA SER A 43 -12.58 10.99 -3.40
C SER A 43 -12.32 10.28 -4.73
N ILE A 44 -11.32 9.39 -4.81
CA ILE A 44 -11.06 8.60 -6.01
C ILE A 44 -12.16 7.54 -6.16
N GLU A 45 -12.95 7.65 -7.22
CA GLU A 45 -14.03 6.71 -7.55
C GLU A 45 -13.66 5.74 -8.67
N SER A 46 -12.79 6.16 -9.58
CA SER A 46 -12.26 5.31 -10.66
C SER A 46 -10.76 5.47 -10.81
N VAL A 47 -10.09 4.38 -11.19
CA VAL A 47 -8.64 4.32 -11.42
C VAL A 47 -8.34 3.55 -12.70
N LYS A 48 -7.39 4.03 -13.50
CA LYS A 48 -6.79 3.31 -14.62
C LYS A 48 -5.30 3.30 -14.43
N ILE A 49 -4.70 2.12 -14.52
CA ILE A 49 -3.25 1.93 -14.42
C ILE A 49 -2.79 1.13 -15.64
N LYS A 50 -1.70 1.58 -16.25
CA LYS A 50 -0.89 0.78 -17.17
C LYS A 50 0.51 0.68 -16.65
N GLY A 51 1.11 -0.49 -16.80
CA GLY A 51 2.49 -0.69 -16.39
C GLY A 51 3.04 -2.03 -16.83
N VAL A 52 4.21 -2.33 -16.30
CA VAL A 52 4.91 -3.59 -16.47
C VAL A 52 5.43 -4.04 -15.10
N MET A 53 5.31 -5.33 -14.82
CA MET A 53 5.94 -5.99 -13.69
C MET A 53 7.00 -6.96 -14.21
N ASP A 54 8.26 -6.72 -13.82
CA ASP A 54 9.36 -7.62 -14.09
C ASP A 54 9.59 -8.54 -12.88
N LEU A 55 9.81 -9.83 -13.16
CA LEU A 55 10.14 -10.89 -12.22
C LEU A 55 11.55 -11.40 -12.54
N PRO A 56 12.63 -10.75 -12.04
CA PRO A 56 13.99 -11.01 -12.49
C PRO A 56 14.44 -12.46 -12.31
N SER A 57 14.03 -13.11 -11.21
CA SER A 57 14.37 -14.51 -10.93
C SER A 57 13.77 -15.51 -11.93
N GLN A 58 12.68 -15.13 -12.59
CA GLN A 58 11.99 -15.95 -13.60
C GLN A 58 12.34 -15.53 -15.02
N GLY A 59 13.06 -14.41 -15.21
CA GLY A 59 13.29 -13.82 -16.53
C GLY A 59 11.99 -13.41 -17.24
N LEU A 60 10.94 -13.12 -16.47
CA LEU A 60 9.59 -12.88 -16.97
C LEU A 60 9.22 -11.41 -16.81
N SER A 61 8.50 -10.87 -17.79
CA SER A 61 7.90 -9.53 -17.76
C SER A 61 6.41 -9.65 -18.04
N VAL A 62 5.60 -8.97 -17.25
CA VAL A 62 4.14 -9.03 -17.27
C VAL A 62 3.58 -7.64 -17.53
N GLY A 63 2.87 -7.47 -18.65
CA GLY A 63 2.13 -6.23 -18.92
C GLY A 63 0.92 -6.11 -17.99
N ILE A 64 0.69 -4.94 -17.42
CA ILE A 64 -0.43 -4.68 -16.51
C ILE A 64 -1.36 -3.66 -17.14
N TYR A 65 -2.63 -4.00 -17.23
CA TYR A 65 -3.72 -3.06 -17.44
C TYR A 65 -4.78 -3.25 -16.35
N TYR A 66 -4.99 -2.23 -15.54
CA TYR A 66 -5.95 -2.27 -14.43
C TYR A 66 -6.94 -1.12 -14.57
N VAL A 67 -8.21 -1.43 -14.31
CA VAL A 67 -9.30 -0.46 -14.25
C VAL A 67 -10.18 -0.75 -13.04
N SER A 68 -10.58 0.29 -12.32
CA SER A 68 -11.58 0.18 -11.27
C SER A 68 -12.60 1.32 -11.37
N LYS A 69 -13.80 1.00 -10.89
CA LYS A 69 -14.88 1.95 -10.60
C LYS A 69 -15.58 1.40 -9.37
N LYS A 70 -15.29 1.96 -8.20
CA LYS A 70 -15.63 1.35 -6.90
C LYS A 70 -17.09 0.86 -6.86
N PRO A 71 -17.35 -0.38 -6.38
CA PRO A 71 -16.39 -1.38 -5.89
C PRO A 71 -15.84 -2.31 -7.00
N LYS A 72 -16.18 -2.09 -8.28
CA LYS A 72 -15.83 -2.97 -9.39
C LYS A 72 -14.37 -2.82 -9.80
N MET A 73 -13.73 -3.93 -10.15
CA MET A 73 -12.31 -4.00 -10.47
C MET A 73 -12.08 -4.93 -11.65
N TYR A 74 -11.14 -4.58 -12.51
CA TYR A 74 -10.74 -5.35 -13.68
C TYR A 74 -9.22 -5.28 -13.82
N MET A 75 -8.58 -6.41 -14.08
CA MET A 75 -7.16 -6.50 -14.37
C MET A 75 -6.92 -7.45 -15.52
N GLU A 76 -6.08 -7.02 -16.45
CA GLU A 76 -5.50 -7.82 -17.51
C GLU A 76 -3.98 -7.87 -17.31
N ASN A 77 -3.46 -9.08 -17.17
CA ASN A 77 -2.04 -9.36 -17.12
C ASN A 77 -1.62 -10.01 -18.43
N GLU A 78 -0.71 -9.37 -19.17
CA GLU A 78 -0.18 -9.89 -20.41
C GLU A 78 1.12 -10.64 -20.14
N VAL A 79 1.12 -11.95 -20.40
CA VAL A 79 2.25 -12.86 -20.19
C VAL A 79 2.53 -13.59 -21.50
N MET A 80 3.71 -13.37 -22.10
CA MET A 80 4.11 -14.01 -23.36
C MET A 80 3.06 -13.85 -24.50
N GLY A 81 2.41 -12.68 -24.58
CA GLY A 81 1.37 -12.37 -25.58
C GLY A 81 -0.02 -12.95 -25.26
N MET A 82 -0.18 -13.68 -24.16
CA MET A 82 -1.49 -14.14 -23.66
C MET A 82 -2.00 -13.21 -22.58
N LYS A 83 -3.31 -12.93 -22.60
CA LYS A 83 -3.98 -12.05 -21.65
C LYS A 83 -4.74 -12.86 -20.61
N ILE A 84 -4.27 -12.81 -19.37
CA ILE A 84 -4.97 -13.37 -18.21
C ILE A 84 -5.83 -12.26 -17.64
N THR A 85 -7.14 -12.46 -17.61
CA THR A 85 -8.09 -11.47 -17.11
C THR A 85 -8.65 -11.91 -15.78
N SER A 86 -8.72 -11.01 -14.81
CA SER A 86 -9.43 -11.21 -13.54
C SER A 86 -10.24 -9.97 -13.23
N ALA A 87 -11.46 -10.14 -12.73
CA ALA A 87 -12.31 -9.01 -12.38
C ALA A 87 -13.26 -9.35 -11.24
N TYR A 88 -13.71 -8.30 -10.57
CA TYR A 88 -14.81 -8.30 -9.62
C TYR A 88 -15.87 -7.33 -10.13
N ASP A 89 -17.05 -7.84 -10.46
CA ASP A 89 -18.11 -7.05 -11.11
C ASP A 89 -19.00 -6.28 -10.11
N GLY A 90 -18.69 -6.40 -8.82
CA GLY A 90 -19.48 -5.89 -7.70
C GLY A 90 -20.30 -6.96 -6.99
N ASN A 91 -20.43 -8.15 -7.58
CA ASN A 91 -21.12 -9.31 -7.00
C ASN A 91 -20.19 -10.54 -6.98
N GLU A 92 -19.65 -10.92 -8.14
CA GLU A 92 -18.84 -12.13 -8.32
C GLU A 92 -17.43 -11.79 -8.79
N VAL A 93 -16.48 -12.64 -8.42
CA VAL A 93 -15.12 -12.61 -8.96
C VAL A 93 -15.04 -13.63 -10.09
N TRP A 94 -14.50 -13.23 -11.23
CA TRP A 94 -14.32 -14.11 -12.37
C TRP A 94 -12.93 -13.94 -12.97
N ASN A 95 -12.48 -14.97 -13.69
CA ASN A 95 -11.24 -14.90 -14.46
C ASN A 95 -11.34 -15.61 -15.80
N ILE A 96 -10.40 -15.29 -16.68
CA ILE A 96 -10.12 -15.99 -17.94
C ILE A 96 -8.62 -16.22 -17.97
N ASN A 97 -8.20 -17.48 -18.07
CA ASN A 97 -6.80 -17.84 -18.18
C ASN A 97 -6.58 -18.70 -19.43
N PRO A 98 -6.16 -18.11 -20.56
CA PRO A 98 -5.97 -18.84 -21.83
C PRO A 98 -5.06 -20.07 -21.74
N MET A 99 -4.16 -20.14 -20.75
CA MET A 99 -3.30 -21.31 -20.52
C MET A 99 -4.06 -22.51 -19.91
N ALA A 100 -5.19 -22.27 -19.26
CA ALA A 100 -6.08 -23.29 -18.69
C ALA A 100 -7.37 -23.47 -19.52
N GLY A 101 -7.59 -22.63 -20.52
CA GLY A 101 -8.78 -22.59 -21.37
C GLY A 101 -9.27 -21.15 -21.58
N ASN A 102 -9.95 -20.90 -22.71
CA ASN A 102 -10.44 -19.56 -23.02
C ASN A 102 -11.82 -19.25 -22.43
N GLU A 103 -12.41 -20.18 -21.69
CA GLU A 103 -13.73 -20.02 -21.10
C GLU A 103 -13.65 -19.17 -19.81
N PRO A 104 -14.53 -18.18 -19.63
CA PRO A 104 -14.66 -17.47 -18.37
C PRO A 104 -15.10 -18.38 -17.24
N LYS A 105 -14.49 -18.22 -16.07
CA LYS A 105 -14.79 -18.99 -14.86
C LYS A 105 -15.13 -18.04 -13.71
N VAL A 106 -16.27 -18.30 -13.06
CA VAL A 106 -16.59 -17.68 -11.76
C VAL A 106 -15.75 -18.36 -10.67
N LEU A 107 -15.10 -17.55 -9.85
CA LEU A 107 -14.32 -17.99 -8.71
C LEU A 107 -15.18 -17.94 -7.43
N THR A 108 -14.94 -18.87 -6.51
CA THR A 108 -15.70 -18.98 -5.25
C THR A 108 -14.79 -19.28 -4.07
N GLY A 109 -15.22 -18.92 -2.86
CA GLY A 109 -14.50 -19.24 -1.63
C GLY A 109 -13.10 -18.59 -1.58
N PRO A 110 -12.09 -19.27 -1.01
CA PRO A 110 -10.77 -18.69 -0.81
C PRO A 110 -10.08 -18.16 -2.08
N GLU A 111 -10.35 -18.79 -3.24
CA GLU A 111 -9.80 -18.37 -4.53
C GLU A 111 -10.36 -16.99 -4.95
N ALA A 112 -11.66 -16.77 -4.73
CA ALA A 112 -12.30 -15.50 -5.00
C ALA A 112 -11.78 -14.41 -4.05
N ASP A 113 -11.68 -14.72 -2.75
CA ASP A 113 -11.21 -13.77 -1.73
C ASP A 113 -9.76 -13.32 -2.02
N MET A 114 -8.87 -14.26 -2.33
CA MET A 114 -7.49 -13.96 -2.69
C MET A 114 -7.40 -13.12 -3.98
N THR A 115 -8.15 -13.48 -5.01
CA THR A 115 -8.15 -12.73 -6.27
C THR A 115 -8.69 -11.32 -6.08
N LYS A 116 -9.76 -11.16 -5.30
CA LYS A 116 -10.32 -9.85 -4.96
C LYS A 116 -9.32 -9.00 -4.18
N SER A 117 -8.67 -9.55 -3.18
CA SER A 117 -7.64 -8.84 -2.40
C SER A 117 -6.46 -8.38 -3.27
N GLN A 118 -6.03 -9.20 -4.24
CA GLN A 118 -5.01 -8.79 -5.22
C GLN A 118 -5.47 -7.60 -6.08
N LEU A 119 -6.73 -7.61 -6.54
CA LEU A 119 -7.30 -6.50 -7.31
C LEU A 119 -7.40 -5.21 -6.48
N GLU A 120 -7.70 -5.33 -5.18
CA GLU A 120 -7.79 -4.18 -4.26
C GLU A 120 -6.43 -3.52 -4.02
N GLY A 121 -5.33 -4.27 -4.13
CA GLY A 121 -3.97 -3.74 -3.96
C GLY A 121 -3.62 -2.59 -4.92
N PHE A 122 -4.21 -2.56 -6.13
CA PHE A 122 -4.01 -1.49 -7.11
C PHE A 122 -4.94 -0.28 -6.92
N LEU A 123 -6.04 -0.44 -6.17
CA LEU A 123 -7.03 0.61 -5.96
C LEU A 123 -6.46 1.81 -5.20
N ASN A 124 -5.53 1.53 -4.28
CA ASN A 124 -5.06 2.47 -3.28
C ASN A 124 -3.58 2.84 -3.44
N LEU A 125 -3.03 2.82 -4.66
CA LEU A 125 -1.60 3.12 -4.91
C LEU A 125 -1.12 4.48 -4.35
N ALA A 126 -2.01 5.47 -4.19
CA ALA A 126 -1.69 6.76 -3.57
C ALA A 126 -2.02 6.83 -2.07
N ALA A 127 -2.77 5.88 -1.52
CA ALA A 127 -3.06 5.86 -0.09
C ALA A 127 -1.80 5.45 0.69
N LEU A 128 -1.71 5.92 1.93
CA LEU A 128 -0.68 5.44 2.83
C LEU A 128 -1.07 4.05 3.35
N PRO A 129 -0.10 3.13 3.47
CA PRO A 129 -0.36 1.90 4.20
C PRO A 129 -0.78 2.27 5.63
N PHE A 130 -1.68 1.48 6.20
CA PHE A 130 -2.21 1.71 7.55
C PHE A 130 -2.99 3.04 7.71
N ASP A 131 -3.64 3.56 6.66
CA ASP A 131 -4.63 4.62 6.88
C ASP A 131 -5.75 4.12 7.80
N GLY A 132 -6.16 4.96 8.76
CA GLY A 132 -7.14 4.57 9.78
C GLY A 132 -6.64 3.51 10.76
N TYR A 133 -5.31 3.43 10.98
CA TYR A 133 -4.71 2.43 11.88
C TYR A 133 -5.32 2.45 13.30
N VAL A 134 -5.68 3.63 13.81
CA VAL A 134 -6.26 3.78 15.15
C VAL A 134 -7.63 3.08 15.23
N GLU A 135 -8.50 3.32 14.26
CA GLU A 135 -9.83 2.70 14.19
C GLU A 135 -9.74 1.18 13.99
N GLN A 136 -8.65 0.71 13.37
CA GLN A 136 -8.36 -0.72 13.16
C GLN A 136 -7.68 -1.39 14.37
N GLY A 137 -7.42 -0.66 15.45
CA GLY A 137 -6.74 -1.19 16.64
C GLY A 137 -5.25 -1.45 16.45
N ILE A 138 -4.68 -1.00 15.33
CA ILE A 138 -3.25 -1.05 15.02
C ILE A 138 -2.55 0.03 15.85
N LYS A 139 -1.35 -0.26 16.36
CA LYS A 139 -0.52 0.71 17.07
C LYS A 139 0.58 1.23 16.15
N ALA A 140 1.07 2.43 16.42
CA ALA A 140 2.16 3.02 15.67
C ALA A 140 3.20 3.63 16.63
N GLU A 141 4.48 3.34 16.39
CA GLU A 141 5.59 3.79 17.22
C GLU A 141 6.65 4.49 16.36
N TYR A 142 6.91 5.77 16.65
CA TYR A 142 7.98 6.50 16.01
C TYR A 142 9.36 6.05 16.55
N LYS A 143 10.23 5.62 15.65
CA LYS A 143 11.58 5.08 15.95
C LYS A 143 12.71 6.08 15.69
N GLY A 144 12.39 7.34 15.41
CA GLY A 144 13.38 8.36 15.08
C GLY A 144 13.74 8.40 13.59
N ILE A 145 14.78 9.18 13.27
CA ILE A 145 15.34 9.27 11.93
C ILE A 145 16.43 8.19 11.77
N LYS A 146 16.37 7.43 10.68
CA LYS A 146 17.41 6.47 10.27
C LYS A 146 17.94 6.81 8.88
N LEU A 147 19.21 6.48 8.64
CA LEU A 147 19.82 6.57 7.32
C LEU A 147 19.59 5.24 6.57
N VAL A 148 18.85 5.30 5.46
CA VAL A 148 18.60 4.17 4.56
C VAL A 148 19.61 4.21 3.41
N ASP A 149 20.17 3.05 3.06
CA ASP A 149 21.18 2.87 2.01
C ASP A 149 22.35 3.87 2.11
N SER A 150 22.74 4.22 3.35
CA SER A 150 23.80 5.18 3.68
C SER A 150 23.65 6.59 3.10
N THR A 151 22.51 6.94 2.50
CA THR A 151 22.34 8.20 1.74
C THR A 151 21.02 8.91 2.00
N LYS A 152 19.97 8.19 2.41
CA LYS A 152 18.61 8.71 2.54
C LYS A 152 18.17 8.79 4.00
N SER A 153 18.04 9.99 4.55
CA SER A 153 17.48 10.16 5.90
C SER A 153 15.97 10.01 5.87
N CYS A 154 15.43 9.11 6.71
CA CYS A 154 14.01 8.84 6.79
C CYS A 154 13.52 8.82 8.25
N HIS A 155 12.35 9.42 8.51
CA HIS A 155 11.56 9.11 9.69
C HIS A 155 11.07 7.66 9.61
N VAL A 156 11.14 6.92 10.71
CA VAL A 156 10.71 5.52 10.74
C VAL A 156 9.57 5.34 11.73
N ILE A 157 8.47 4.77 11.27
CA ILE A 157 7.31 4.41 12.10
C ILE A 157 7.11 2.91 12.00
N THR A 158 7.10 2.22 13.13
CA THR A 158 6.72 0.81 13.21
C THR A 158 5.22 0.72 13.49
N PHE A 159 4.47 0.12 12.59
CA PHE A 159 3.08 -0.28 12.81
C PHE A 159 3.05 -1.68 13.40
N ILE A 160 2.17 -1.88 14.38
CA ILE A 160 2.00 -3.14 15.11
C ILE A 160 0.54 -3.55 14.98
N GLU A 161 0.29 -4.62 14.23
CA GLU A 161 -1.04 -5.14 13.97
C GLU A 161 -1.63 -5.86 15.18
N THR A 162 -2.93 -6.15 15.14
CA THR A 162 -3.65 -6.78 16.25
C THR A 162 -3.18 -8.20 16.56
N ASP A 163 -2.60 -8.89 15.57
CA ASP A 163 -1.98 -10.22 15.73
C ASP A 163 -0.53 -10.15 16.24
N GLY A 164 0.01 -8.95 16.44
CA GLY A 164 1.37 -8.70 16.90
C GLY A 164 2.42 -8.65 15.79
N SER A 165 2.04 -8.88 14.52
CA SER A 165 2.92 -8.65 13.38
C SER A 165 3.26 -7.16 13.25
N THR A 166 4.40 -6.88 12.61
CA THR A 166 4.92 -5.51 12.53
C THR A 166 5.39 -5.13 11.13
N ALA A 167 5.16 -3.87 10.77
CA ALA A 167 5.67 -3.28 9.54
C ALA A 167 6.35 -1.93 9.82
N ASP A 168 7.59 -1.78 9.38
CA ASP A 168 8.30 -0.51 9.39
C ASP A 168 7.99 0.28 8.12
N VAL A 169 7.57 1.53 8.28
CA VAL A 169 7.37 2.48 7.19
C VAL A 169 8.35 3.63 7.33
N TYR A 170 9.07 3.90 6.24
CA TYR A 170 10.12 4.91 6.16
C TYR A 170 9.63 6.08 5.32
N PHE A 171 9.59 7.26 5.90
CA PHE A 171 9.18 8.51 5.25
C PHE A 171 10.40 9.39 5.06
N ASP A 172 10.64 9.89 3.86
CA ASP A 172 11.77 10.79 3.58
C ASP A 172 11.74 12.01 4.53
N ALA A 173 12.86 12.32 5.18
CA ALA A 173 12.90 13.33 6.25
C ALA A 173 12.69 14.78 5.78
N ILE A 174 12.71 15.02 4.46
CA ILE A 174 12.55 16.36 3.87
C ILE A 174 11.15 16.53 3.29
N THR A 175 10.72 15.56 2.50
CA THR A 175 9.48 15.59 1.71
C THR A 175 8.32 14.88 2.39
N PHE A 176 8.59 14.09 3.43
CA PHE A 176 7.64 13.23 4.14
C PHE A 176 6.99 12.14 3.27
N LEU A 177 7.36 12.01 2.00
CA LEU A 177 6.84 10.96 1.12
C LEU A 177 7.39 9.59 1.57
N MET A 178 6.51 8.58 1.57
CA MET A 178 6.87 7.19 1.91
C MET A 178 7.95 6.64 0.95
N TYR A 179 9.16 6.43 1.45
CA TYR A 179 10.30 5.94 0.67
C TYR A 179 10.33 4.41 0.59
N LYS A 180 10.07 3.73 1.72
CA LYS A 180 10.24 2.28 1.85
C LYS A 180 9.26 1.73 2.88
N THR A 181 8.79 0.50 2.68
CA THR A 181 8.23 -0.35 3.74
C THR A 181 9.08 -1.59 3.96
N GLN A 182 9.04 -2.15 5.15
CA GLN A 182 9.74 -3.39 5.50
C GLN A 182 8.91 -4.20 6.50
N GLN A 183 8.70 -5.48 6.21
CA GLN A 183 7.94 -6.38 7.08
C GLN A 183 8.39 -7.83 6.90
N ASN A 184 8.16 -8.66 7.93
CA ASN A 184 8.37 -10.10 7.81
C ASN A 184 7.08 -10.75 7.31
N VAL A 185 7.12 -11.45 6.18
CA VAL A 185 5.99 -12.20 5.62
C VAL A 185 6.40 -13.65 5.47
N GLY A 186 5.76 -14.54 6.23
CA GLY A 186 6.04 -15.98 6.15
C GLY A 186 7.51 -16.34 6.47
N GLY A 187 8.17 -15.59 7.35
CA GLY A 187 9.57 -15.80 7.71
C GLY A 187 10.56 -15.03 6.82
N GLN A 188 10.12 -14.45 5.71
CA GLN A 188 10.97 -13.71 4.78
C GLN A 188 10.92 -12.21 5.04
N ASN A 189 12.06 -11.53 4.96
CA ASN A 189 12.12 -10.08 5.03
C ASN A 189 11.72 -9.48 3.67
N VAL A 190 10.57 -8.82 3.61
CA VAL A 190 10.06 -8.16 2.41
C VAL A 190 10.24 -6.66 2.54
N GLU A 191 10.95 -6.06 1.59
CA GLU A 191 11.16 -4.62 1.51
C GLU A 191 10.54 -4.08 0.22
N THR A 192 9.73 -3.03 0.31
CA THR A 192 9.15 -2.37 -0.87
C THR A 192 9.68 -0.95 -0.94
N PHE A 193 10.36 -0.60 -2.04
CA PHE A 193 10.93 0.72 -2.28
C PHE A 193 10.10 1.46 -3.32
N VAL A 194 9.81 2.73 -3.09
CA VAL A 194 9.24 3.62 -4.12
C VAL A 194 10.35 4.48 -4.70
N LEU A 195 10.80 4.10 -5.90
CA LEU A 195 12.00 4.63 -6.54
C LEU A 195 11.74 5.88 -7.38
N ASP A 196 10.58 5.95 -8.02
CA ASP A 196 10.16 7.08 -8.84
C ASP A 196 8.68 7.39 -8.61
N ARG A 197 8.27 8.63 -8.91
CA ARG A 197 6.92 9.12 -8.70
C ARG A 197 6.43 9.89 -9.91
N LEU A 198 5.12 9.89 -10.07
CA LEU A 198 4.43 10.74 -11.03
C LEU A 198 3.36 11.55 -10.33
N LYS A 199 2.99 12.69 -10.91
CA LYS A 199 1.90 13.53 -10.41
C LYS A 199 0.78 13.56 -11.44
N ASN A 200 -0.44 13.23 -11.03
CA ASN A 200 -1.64 13.35 -11.84
C ASN A 200 -2.78 13.96 -11.02
N LYS A 201 -3.53 14.90 -11.60
CA LYS A 201 -4.66 15.61 -10.95
C LYS A 201 -4.37 16.13 -9.53
N GLY A 202 -3.11 16.49 -9.26
CA GLY A 202 -2.67 16.99 -7.96
C GLY A 202 -2.34 15.93 -6.91
N ILE A 203 -2.41 14.65 -7.26
CA ILE A 203 -2.02 13.50 -6.42
C ILE A 203 -0.69 12.94 -6.94
N ILE A 204 0.19 12.56 -6.01
CA ILE A 204 1.47 11.91 -6.29
C ILE A 204 1.28 10.40 -6.16
N TYR A 205 1.66 9.67 -7.20
CA TYR A 205 1.58 8.21 -7.25
C TYR A 205 2.99 7.61 -7.35
N PRO A 206 3.20 6.38 -6.86
CA PRO A 206 4.38 5.62 -7.23
C PRO A 206 4.39 5.42 -8.76
N LYS A 207 5.54 5.67 -9.39
CA LYS A 207 5.79 5.39 -10.80
C LYS A 207 6.68 4.16 -10.96
N SER A 208 7.64 3.99 -10.07
CA SER A 208 8.51 2.81 -10.04
C SER A 208 8.58 2.25 -8.62
N ILE A 209 8.36 0.95 -8.49
CA ILE A 209 8.42 0.20 -7.23
C ILE A 209 9.40 -0.95 -7.40
N GLU A 210 10.27 -1.16 -6.41
CA GLU A 210 11.13 -2.34 -6.33
C GLU A 210 10.82 -3.11 -5.05
N ILE A 211 10.52 -4.39 -5.20
CA ILE A 211 10.28 -5.30 -4.08
C ILE A 211 11.48 -6.21 -3.95
N LYS A 212 12.03 -6.30 -2.74
CA LYS A 212 13.08 -7.24 -2.37
C LYS A 212 12.55 -8.25 -1.36
N THR A 213 12.95 -9.50 -1.53
CA THR A 213 12.70 -10.59 -0.58
C THR A 213 14.06 -11.13 -0.15
N ASP A 214 14.32 -11.08 1.16
CA ASP A 214 15.61 -11.45 1.76
C ASP A 214 16.81 -10.75 1.09
N GLY A 215 16.63 -9.47 0.75
CA GLY A 215 17.62 -8.61 0.11
C GLY A 215 17.78 -8.80 -1.41
N VAL A 216 17.12 -9.81 -2.00
CA VAL A 216 17.15 -10.07 -3.45
C VAL A 216 15.94 -9.42 -4.11
N ILE A 217 16.14 -8.73 -5.23
CA ILE A 217 15.04 -8.12 -5.99
C ILE A 217 14.13 -9.23 -6.52
N SER A 218 12.91 -9.29 -5.99
CA SER A 218 11.89 -10.26 -6.38
C SER A 218 10.95 -9.70 -7.45
N GLN A 219 10.64 -8.40 -7.41
CA GLN A 219 9.77 -7.75 -8.39
C GLN A 219 10.20 -6.31 -8.67
N LYS A 220 9.97 -5.84 -9.89
CA LYS A 220 10.01 -4.41 -10.25
C LYS A 220 8.72 -4.04 -10.96
N LEU A 221 8.03 -3.01 -10.47
CA LEU A 221 6.85 -2.47 -11.14
C LEU A 221 7.19 -1.09 -11.71
N ASN A 222 6.80 -0.85 -12.96
CA ASN A 222 6.91 0.44 -13.62
C ASN A 222 5.56 0.82 -14.23
N PHE A 223 4.97 1.90 -13.73
CA PHE A 223 3.69 2.41 -14.20
C PHE A 223 3.90 3.50 -15.24
N SER A 224 3.38 3.29 -16.44
CA SER A 224 3.46 4.25 -17.55
C SER A 224 2.28 5.23 -17.54
N GLU A 225 1.14 4.84 -16.99
CA GLU A 225 -0.07 5.65 -16.92
C GLU A 225 -0.79 5.37 -15.60
N ILE A 226 -1.19 6.44 -14.91
CA ILE A 226 -2.13 6.38 -13.78
C ILE A 226 -3.11 7.54 -13.95
N ASP A 227 -4.38 7.23 -14.22
CA ASP A 227 -5.47 8.20 -14.28
C ASP A 227 -6.59 7.87 -13.31
N THR A 228 -7.24 8.90 -12.77
CA THR A 228 -8.27 8.77 -11.74
C THR A 228 -9.47 9.65 -12.03
N ASN A 229 -10.65 9.29 -11.52
CA ASN A 229 -11.89 10.05 -11.69
C ASN A 229 -12.19 10.36 -13.18
N PHE A 230 -12.10 9.32 -14.00
CA PHE A 230 -12.50 9.31 -15.40
C PHE A 230 -13.78 8.47 -15.57
N ASP A 231 -14.49 8.69 -16.67
CA ASP A 231 -15.68 7.90 -16.97
C ASP A 231 -15.29 6.48 -17.42
N VAL A 232 -15.98 5.47 -16.85
CA VAL A 232 -15.71 4.06 -17.10
C VAL A 232 -17.00 3.38 -17.53
N ASP A 233 -16.98 2.75 -18.69
CA ASP A 233 -18.07 1.86 -19.12
C ASP A 233 -18.10 0.62 -18.24
N ASP A 234 -19.21 0.43 -17.54
CA ASP A 234 -19.48 -0.72 -16.66
C ASP A 234 -19.36 -2.08 -17.36
N ASN A 235 -19.44 -2.12 -18.70
CA ASN A 235 -19.30 -3.35 -19.46
C ASN A 235 -17.92 -4.01 -19.31
N ILE A 236 -16.86 -3.25 -19.02
CA ILE A 236 -15.51 -3.83 -18.83
C ILE A 236 -15.46 -4.82 -17.67
N PHE A 237 -16.30 -4.64 -16.66
CA PHE A 237 -16.30 -5.47 -15.46
C PHE A 237 -17.15 -6.74 -15.61
N LYS A 238 -18.03 -6.79 -16.62
CA LYS A 238 -18.94 -7.91 -16.82
C LYS A 238 -18.18 -9.09 -17.38
N MET A 239 -18.46 -10.27 -16.83
CA MET A 239 -17.99 -11.52 -17.42
C MET A 239 -18.52 -11.63 -18.86
N PRO A 240 -17.65 -11.88 -19.86
CA PRO A 240 -18.10 -12.10 -21.22
C PRO A 240 -18.95 -13.38 -21.30
N LYS A 241 -19.87 -13.41 -22.27
CA LYS A 241 -20.76 -14.54 -22.54
C LYS A 241 -20.26 -15.38 -23.71
#